data_AF-A0A843CJJ5-F1
#
_entry.id   AF-A0A843CJJ5-F1
#
_cell.length_a   1.000
_cell.length_b   1.000
_cell.length_c   1.000
_cell.angle_alpha   90.00
_cell.angle_beta   90.00
_cell.angle_gamma   90.00
#
_symmetry.space_group_name_H-M   'P 1'
#
loop_
_entity.id
_entity.type
_entity.pdbx_description
1 polymer ?
#
loop_
_entity_poly.entity_id
_entity_poly.type
_entity_poly.pdbx_seq_one_letter_code
_entity_poly.pdbx_strand_id
1 'polypeptide(L)'
;MIRRFRPEDEDCVCSLESGIFREHNPYEYVEFYQMFEDGFFVEDIGGMIAGFVVGYPLSDVEGHIFSLAVHEDFRRQGIGEALLDHICLYFMLKGLSKVSLEVRVSNQAAIRLYTKAGFSIAWKELKYYSDGEDGYVMTALLNEYFIRKGLLTFRPGPGASEHFLRRSAFLSAMQPSKEFFRNDHFFNFDRGERLFPYGDVKESPDRYGTAPEDRPIREYIEKGVVVINKPAGPTSHEIAAYVKKILEVDLAGHSGSLDPVVTGVQPVMISKATRAVAAIRLSGKEYICLLKLHRSVPKKTIEKTLSEFTGTVWQMPPVTSAVKRTLRARHIYYIEPLEFKDTYVLMRVGCEAGTYIRKLCHDIGMALGVGGHMQELIRSKAGPFTEEGMTTLQELEDAYAVWKDNGDESELRRLIRPMETSFAQIPSVTVRNTAVGALCHGAFLARPGIISLDSGLKKGDMVAVFSGKGEIISLSEALMDAAEVMEKESGFVARPVAVLMEPGRYPWVSRNKKEETPASGSPENTARSDVSGKRISFSAFRSVLTFYRRIRNPYISNIPS
;
A
#
# COMPACT_ATOMS: atom_id res chain seq x y z
N MET A 1 34.72 1.27 2.08
CA MET A 1 33.55 0.67 1.42
C MET A 1 32.30 1.11 2.17
N ILE A 2 31.32 1.71 1.46
CA ILE A 2 30.02 2.01 2.06
C ILE A 2 29.26 0.70 2.29
N ARG A 3 28.81 0.48 3.52
CA ARG A 3 28.00 -0.66 3.92
C ARG A 3 26.93 -0.24 4.92
N ARG A 4 25.97 -1.12 5.18
CA ARG A 4 25.00 -0.92 6.28
C ARG A 4 25.74 -0.85 7.62
N PHE A 5 25.24 0.01 8.50
CA PHE A 5 25.63 0.02 9.91
C PHE A 5 25.34 -1.34 10.54
N ARG A 6 26.21 -1.77 11.44
CA ARG A 6 26.04 -2.96 12.26
C ARG A 6 26.17 -2.58 13.74
N PRO A 7 25.55 -3.34 14.66
CA PRO A 7 25.65 -3.06 16.09
C PRO A 7 27.10 -2.91 16.60
N GLU A 8 28.07 -3.61 15.99
CA GLU A 8 29.47 -3.52 16.38
C GLU A 8 30.14 -2.18 16.01
N ASP A 9 29.49 -1.37 15.16
CA ASP A 9 29.98 -0.04 14.77
C ASP A 9 29.55 1.07 15.76
N GLU A 10 28.69 0.75 16.73
CA GLU A 10 28.06 1.70 17.67
C GLU A 10 29.09 2.59 18.38
N ASP A 11 30.12 2.01 18.97
CA ASP A 11 31.15 2.76 19.71
C ASP A 11 31.91 3.74 18.81
N CYS A 12 32.21 3.33 17.58
CA CYS A 12 32.90 4.17 16.59
C CYS A 12 32.02 5.33 16.13
N VAL A 13 30.73 5.06 15.84
CA VAL A 13 29.78 6.10 15.42
C VAL A 13 29.45 7.07 16.55
N CYS A 14 29.28 6.57 17.78
CA CYS A 14 29.07 7.40 18.96
C CYS A 14 30.28 8.29 19.27
N SER A 15 31.51 7.77 19.08
CA SER A 15 32.75 8.55 19.24
C SER A 15 32.91 9.63 18.16
N LEU A 16 32.55 9.31 16.91
CA LEU A 16 32.50 10.27 15.80
C LEU A 16 31.49 11.38 16.05
N GLU A 17 30.30 11.04 16.52
CA GLU A 17 29.21 11.97 16.78
C GLU A 17 29.56 12.89 17.95
N SER A 18 30.03 12.32 19.08
CA SER A 18 30.45 13.07 20.26
C SER A 18 31.62 14.04 19.99
N GLY A 19 32.45 13.76 18.98
CA GLY A 19 33.54 14.63 18.53
C GLY A 19 33.09 15.76 17.59
N ILE A 20 31.91 15.65 16.96
CA ILE A 20 31.44 16.54 15.89
C ILE A 20 30.20 17.36 16.31
N PHE A 21 29.31 16.79 17.11
CA PHE A 21 28.06 17.39 17.59
C PHE A 21 28.00 17.29 19.11
N ARG A 22 27.56 18.36 19.78
CA ARG A 22 27.49 18.43 21.26
C ARG A 22 26.07 18.20 21.81
N GLU A 23 25.13 17.76 20.97
CA GLU A 23 23.69 17.96 21.20
C GLU A 23 22.85 16.69 21.23
N HIS A 24 23.28 15.58 20.61
CA HIS A 24 22.49 14.35 20.62
C HIS A 24 22.90 13.41 21.75
N ASN A 25 21.92 12.69 22.27
CA ASN A 25 22.19 11.52 23.10
C ASN A 25 22.71 10.41 22.17
N PRO A 26 23.92 9.85 22.37
CA PRO A 26 24.44 8.78 21.52
C PRO A 26 23.49 7.58 21.37
N TYR A 27 22.64 7.33 22.39
CA TYR A 27 21.61 6.28 22.37
C TYR A 27 20.45 6.54 21.40
N GLU A 28 20.19 7.78 20.97
CA GLU A 28 19.17 8.09 19.96
C GLU A 28 19.49 7.43 18.61
N TYR A 29 20.77 7.29 18.26
CA TYR A 29 21.19 6.62 17.02
C TYR A 29 20.96 5.10 17.05
N VAL A 30 21.04 4.49 18.23
CA VAL A 30 20.71 3.07 18.46
C VAL A 30 19.21 2.85 18.34
N GLU A 31 18.40 3.76 18.89
CA GLU A 31 16.94 3.76 18.73
C GLU A 31 16.54 3.99 17.25
N PHE A 32 17.22 4.90 16.54
CA PHE A 32 17.04 5.10 15.10
C PHE A 32 17.39 3.86 14.29
N TYR A 33 18.47 3.14 14.64
CA TYR A 33 18.81 1.86 14.00
C TYR A 33 17.72 0.80 14.23
N GLN A 34 17.17 0.68 15.44
CA GLN A 34 16.08 -0.25 15.73
C GLN A 34 14.79 0.08 14.97
N MET A 35 14.51 1.37 14.72
CA MET A 35 13.31 1.82 14.02
C MET A 35 13.47 1.86 12.49
N PHE A 36 14.67 2.13 11.98
CA PHE A 36 14.96 2.39 10.57
C PHE A 36 16.24 1.69 10.09
N GLU A 37 16.37 0.40 10.40
CA GLU A 37 17.55 -0.44 10.12
C GLU A 37 18.10 -0.30 8.68
N ASP A 38 17.20 -0.15 7.70
CA ASP A 38 17.54 -0.07 6.29
C ASP A 38 18.19 1.25 5.83
N GLY A 39 18.10 2.33 6.63
CA GLY A 39 18.46 3.70 6.24
C GLY A 39 19.77 4.21 6.83
N PHE A 40 20.57 3.34 7.45
CA PHE A 40 21.80 3.70 8.14
C PHE A 40 23.03 3.08 7.47
N PHE A 41 23.93 3.93 6.96
CA PHE A 41 25.13 3.54 6.22
C PHE A 41 26.40 4.14 6.83
N VAL A 42 27.49 3.39 6.73
CA VAL A 42 28.83 3.77 7.21
C VAL A 42 29.87 3.58 6.10
N GLU A 43 30.87 4.46 6.04
CA GLU A 43 32.07 4.28 5.22
C GLU A 43 33.17 3.59 6.04
N ASP A 44 33.45 2.33 5.73
CA ASP A 44 34.47 1.52 6.42
C ASP A 44 35.79 1.55 5.63
N ILE A 45 36.85 2.07 6.25
CA ILE A 45 38.21 2.10 5.69
C ILE A 45 39.11 1.25 6.57
N GLY A 46 39.27 -0.02 6.20
CA GLY A 46 40.20 -0.94 6.87
C GLY A 46 39.81 -1.28 8.31
N GLY A 47 38.51 -1.31 8.63
CA GLY A 47 37.98 -1.57 9.97
C GLY A 47 37.77 -0.33 10.81
N MET A 48 38.09 0.86 10.30
CA MET A 48 37.75 2.15 10.93
C MET A 48 36.57 2.80 10.20
N ILE A 49 35.59 3.29 10.97
CA ILE A 49 34.47 4.06 10.40
C ILE A 49 34.97 5.49 10.11
N ALA A 50 35.08 5.83 8.83
CA ALA A 50 35.53 7.14 8.37
C ALA A 50 34.40 8.18 8.30
N GLY A 51 33.14 7.73 8.27
CA GLY A 51 31.96 8.58 8.28
C GLY A 51 30.68 7.76 8.23
N PHE A 52 29.54 8.42 8.46
CA PHE A 52 28.22 7.79 8.44
C PHE A 52 27.15 8.71 7.88
N VAL A 53 26.04 8.11 7.46
CA VAL A 53 24.80 8.80 7.11
C VAL A 53 23.60 7.98 7.58
N VAL A 54 22.62 8.67 8.15
CA VAL A 54 21.36 8.06 8.57
C VAL A 54 20.21 8.90 8.04
N GLY A 55 19.22 8.21 7.49
CA GLY A 55 18.01 8.85 6.99
C GLY A 55 16.84 7.88 6.94
N TYR A 56 15.64 8.44 6.95
CA TYR A 56 14.40 7.67 6.99
C TYR A 56 13.35 8.27 6.04
N PRO A 57 12.37 7.49 5.59
CA PRO A 57 11.22 8.04 4.87
C PRO A 57 10.41 8.93 5.83
N LEU A 58 10.40 10.24 5.58
CA LEU A 58 9.56 11.19 6.31
C LEU A 58 8.10 11.14 5.81
N SER A 59 7.93 10.78 4.55
CA SER A 59 6.63 10.48 3.93
C SER A 59 6.80 9.52 2.74
N ASP A 60 5.71 9.12 2.10
CA ASP A 60 5.71 8.26 0.91
C ASP A 60 6.49 8.82 -0.29
N VAL A 61 6.91 10.10 -0.25
CA VAL A 61 7.58 10.78 -1.37
C VAL A 61 8.87 11.49 -0.98
N GLU A 62 9.17 11.58 0.32
CA GLU A 62 10.28 12.37 0.86
C GLU A 62 11.11 11.55 1.83
N GLY A 63 12.38 11.37 1.50
CA GLY A 63 13.39 10.88 2.43
C GLY A 63 13.97 12.04 3.20
N HIS A 64 14.27 11.83 4.48
CA HIS A 64 14.86 12.82 5.33
C HIS A 64 16.20 12.31 5.85
N ILE A 65 17.28 13.04 5.57
CA ILE A 65 18.61 12.75 6.09
C ILE A 65 18.69 13.39 7.47
N PHE A 66 18.65 12.53 8.49
CA PHE A 66 18.70 12.95 9.88
C PHE A 66 20.10 13.43 10.28
N SER A 67 21.14 12.69 9.87
CA SER A 67 22.52 13.05 10.19
C SER A 67 23.50 12.51 9.15
N LEU A 68 24.55 13.29 8.88
CA LEU A 68 25.67 12.93 8.01
C LEU A 68 26.96 13.51 8.60
N ALA A 69 27.94 12.66 8.85
CA ALA A 69 29.20 13.07 9.45
C ALA A 69 30.41 12.35 8.83
N VAL A 70 31.55 13.03 8.84
CA VAL A 70 32.84 12.48 8.39
C VAL A 70 33.91 12.84 9.40
N HIS A 71 34.67 11.83 9.83
CA HIS A 71 35.80 11.98 10.76
C HIS A 71 36.80 13.03 10.25
N GLU A 72 37.38 13.81 11.15
CA GLU A 72 38.20 14.98 10.79
C GLU A 72 39.38 14.64 9.86
N ASP A 73 40.09 13.55 10.19
CA ASP A 73 41.23 13.03 9.41
C ASP A 73 40.86 12.57 7.99
N PHE A 74 39.58 12.30 7.75
CA PHE A 74 39.07 11.79 6.47
C PHE A 74 38.26 12.83 5.70
N ARG A 75 38.19 14.08 6.19
CA ARG A 75 37.50 15.18 5.50
C ARG A 75 38.24 15.58 4.21
N ARG A 76 37.48 16.14 3.26
CA ARG A 76 37.95 16.59 1.93
C ARG A 76 38.48 15.46 1.01
N GLN A 77 38.18 14.21 1.32
CA GLN A 77 38.53 13.03 0.49
C GLN A 77 37.33 12.50 -0.33
N GLY A 78 36.21 13.23 -0.37
CA GLY A 78 35.00 12.83 -1.12
C GLY A 78 34.03 11.91 -0.37
N ILE A 79 34.37 11.47 0.84
CA ILE A 79 33.53 10.54 1.63
C ILE A 79 32.13 11.10 1.91
N GLY A 80 32.02 12.38 2.29
CA GLY A 80 30.70 13.00 2.53
C GLY A 80 29.83 13.06 1.28
N GLU A 81 30.43 13.24 0.10
CA GLU A 81 29.71 13.20 -1.18
C GLU A 81 29.28 11.76 -1.51
N ALA A 82 30.13 10.76 -1.26
CA ALA A 82 29.83 9.35 -1.47
C ALA A 82 28.70 8.84 -0.54
N LEU A 83 28.72 9.22 0.74
CA LEU A 83 27.65 8.90 1.70
C LEU A 83 26.32 9.57 1.29
N LEU A 84 26.36 10.84 0.87
CA LEU A 84 25.20 11.55 0.37
C LEU A 84 24.61 10.89 -0.89
N ASP A 85 25.47 10.46 -1.82
CA ASP A 85 25.06 9.72 -3.02
C ASP A 85 24.37 8.41 -2.66
N HIS A 86 24.92 7.69 -1.66
CA HIS A 86 24.40 6.40 -1.24
C HIS A 86 23.01 6.52 -0.60
N ILE A 87 22.81 7.48 0.30
CA ILE A 87 21.50 7.68 0.95
C ILE A 87 20.45 8.21 -0.05
N CYS A 88 20.83 9.09 -0.97
CA CYS A 88 19.95 9.57 -2.03
C CYS A 88 19.55 8.42 -2.98
N LEU A 89 20.48 7.51 -3.29
CA LEU A 89 20.19 6.33 -4.09
C LEU A 89 19.26 5.38 -3.34
N TYR A 90 19.52 5.16 -2.06
CA TYR A 90 18.63 4.39 -1.18
C TYR A 90 17.21 4.95 -1.19
N PHE A 91 17.03 6.26 -1.01
CA PHE A 91 15.72 6.90 -1.07
C PHE A 91 15.06 6.77 -2.44
N MET A 92 15.82 6.94 -3.52
CA MET A 92 15.31 6.73 -4.88
C MET A 92 14.85 5.28 -5.10
N LEU A 93 15.62 4.29 -4.62
CA LEU A 93 15.27 2.87 -4.70
C LEU A 93 14.05 2.51 -3.84
N LYS A 94 13.82 3.24 -2.74
CA LYS A 94 12.59 3.16 -1.93
C LYS A 94 11.41 3.91 -2.56
N GLY A 95 11.56 4.46 -3.77
CA GLY A 95 10.51 5.15 -4.52
C GLY A 95 10.25 6.59 -4.07
N LEU A 96 11.11 7.14 -3.23
CA LEU A 96 11.04 8.53 -2.80
C LEU A 96 11.52 9.43 -3.94
N SER A 97 10.91 10.61 -4.07
CA SER A 97 11.16 11.54 -5.18
C SER A 97 11.84 12.83 -4.73
N LYS A 98 11.82 13.09 -3.44
CA LYS A 98 12.39 14.26 -2.79
C LYS A 98 13.27 13.79 -1.62
N VAL A 99 14.31 14.56 -1.33
CA VAL A 99 15.13 14.39 -0.14
C VAL A 99 15.25 15.74 0.59
N SER A 100 15.22 15.71 1.91
CA SER A 100 15.42 16.88 2.77
C SER A 100 16.42 16.62 3.89
N LEU A 101 16.96 17.71 4.43
CA LEU A 101 17.86 17.74 5.59
C LEU A 101 17.85 19.13 6.22
N GLU A 102 18.26 19.22 7.48
CA GLU A 102 18.61 20.49 8.13
C GLU A 102 20.12 20.67 8.22
N VAL A 103 20.57 21.93 8.09
CA VAL A 103 21.98 22.31 8.26
C VAL A 103 22.10 23.64 8.99
N ARG A 104 23.02 23.74 9.95
CA ARG A 104 23.37 24.99 10.65
C ARG A 104 23.70 26.09 9.65
N VAL A 105 23.17 27.29 9.88
CA VAL A 105 23.46 28.46 9.04
C VAL A 105 24.96 28.80 9.04
N SER A 106 25.66 28.52 10.13
CA SER A 106 27.11 28.66 10.26
C SER A 106 27.92 27.61 9.48
N ASN A 107 27.34 26.45 9.13
CA ASN A 107 28.05 25.35 8.47
C ASN A 107 28.18 25.54 6.96
N GLN A 108 28.99 26.53 6.58
CA GLN A 108 29.22 26.92 5.19
C GLN A 108 29.84 25.80 4.33
N ALA A 109 30.57 24.87 4.94
CA ALA A 109 31.14 23.73 4.22
C ALA A 109 30.06 22.73 3.78
N ALA A 110 29.14 22.36 4.69
CA ALA A 110 28.03 21.46 4.40
C ALA A 110 27.03 22.11 3.42
N ILE A 111 26.70 23.39 3.60
CA ILE A 111 25.81 24.12 2.66
C ILE A 111 26.38 24.08 1.24
N ARG A 112 27.70 24.28 1.06
CA ARG A 112 28.34 24.17 -0.26
C ARG A 112 28.29 22.75 -0.83
N LEU A 113 28.51 21.73 0.01
CA LEU A 113 28.40 20.32 -0.39
C LEU A 113 27.00 20.02 -0.93
N TYR A 114 25.95 20.35 -0.16
CA TYR A 114 24.57 20.08 -0.53
C TYR A 114 24.13 20.88 -1.76
N THR A 115 24.50 22.17 -1.83
CA THR A 115 24.20 23.01 -3.00
C THR A 115 24.85 22.47 -4.27
N LYS A 116 26.12 22.05 -4.21
CA LYS A 116 26.82 21.41 -5.34
C LYS A 116 26.13 20.11 -5.75
N ALA A 117 25.61 19.35 -4.78
CA ALA A 117 24.89 18.11 -5.02
C ALA A 117 23.45 18.33 -5.58
N GLY A 118 22.95 19.57 -5.59
CA GLY A 118 21.65 19.92 -6.17
C GLY A 118 20.55 20.23 -5.16
N PHE A 119 20.87 20.32 -3.86
CA PHE A 119 19.94 20.81 -2.86
C PHE A 119 19.79 22.33 -2.93
N SER A 120 18.60 22.81 -2.60
CA SER A 120 18.26 24.23 -2.49
C SER A 120 17.70 24.52 -1.10
N ILE A 121 17.98 25.71 -0.56
CA ILE A 121 17.38 26.17 0.70
C ILE A 121 15.89 26.37 0.46
N ALA A 122 15.06 25.62 1.18
CA ALA A 122 13.61 25.72 1.09
C ALA A 122 13.08 26.81 2.05
N TRP A 123 13.49 26.77 3.32
CA TRP A 123 13.24 27.84 4.30
C TRP A 123 14.30 27.80 5.42
N LYS A 124 14.21 28.78 6.32
CA LYS A 124 15.05 28.91 7.50
C LYS A 124 14.20 28.66 8.75
N GLU A 125 14.55 27.66 9.54
CA GLU A 125 13.98 27.36 10.86
C GLU A 125 14.70 28.21 11.91
N LEU A 126 13.95 29.02 12.66
CA LEU A 126 14.53 29.89 13.69
C LEU A 126 14.78 29.12 14.97
N LYS A 127 15.97 29.25 15.56
CA LYS A 127 16.36 28.57 16.81
C LYS A 127 16.12 27.06 16.77
N TYR A 128 16.44 26.44 15.63
CA TYR A 128 16.27 25.00 15.42
C TYR A 128 17.20 24.19 16.31
N TYR A 129 18.44 24.65 16.48
CA TYR A 129 19.46 23.97 17.28
C TYR A 129 19.38 24.36 18.76
N SER A 130 19.87 23.49 19.64
CA SER A 130 19.70 23.61 21.09
C SER A 130 20.44 24.82 21.70
N ASP A 131 21.52 25.25 21.04
CA ASP A 131 22.27 26.47 21.34
C ASP A 131 21.58 27.75 20.83
N GLY A 132 20.40 27.62 20.23
CA GLY A 132 19.62 28.72 19.67
C GLY A 132 20.05 29.15 18.27
N GLU A 133 20.96 28.42 17.62
CA GLU A 133 21.30 28.68 16.22
C GLU A 133 20.13 28.30 15.29
N ASP A 134 19.97 29.10 14.23
CA ASP A 134 19.02 28.81 13.16
C ASP A 134 19.52 27.68 12.25
N GLY A 135 18.59 26.96 11.63
CA GLY A 135 18.87 25.92 10.63
C GLY A 135 18.28 26.27 9.27
N TYR A 136 18.99 25.94 8.19
CA TYR A 136 18.38 25.89 6.86
C TYR A 136 17.83 24.50 6.62
N VAL A 137 16.54 24.43 6.25
CA VAL A 137 15.96 23.23 5.65
C VAL A 137 16.31 23.24 4.18
N MET A 138 17.10 22.27 3.74
CA MET A 138 17.50 22.11 2.35
C MET A 138 16.78 20.93 1.70
N THR A 139 16.38 21.07 0.44
CA THR A 139 15.66 20.03 -0.29
C THR A 139 16.20 19.84 -1.70
N ALA A 140 16.16 18.60 -2.20
CA ALA A 140 16.45 18.27 -3.59
C ALA A 140 15.39 17.31 -4.14
N LEU A 141 15.15 17.38 -5.45
CA LEU A 141 14.47 16.31 -6.18
C LEU A 141 15.51 15.25 -6.57
N LEU A 142 15.24 13.99 -6.23
CA LEU A 142 16.20 12.90 -6.41
C LEU A 142 16.49 12.63 -7.89
N ASN A 143 15.53 12.86 -8.79
CA ASN A 143 15.77 12.77 -10.24
C ASN A 143 16.78 13.82 -10.73
N GLU A 144 16.60 15.09 -10.34
CA GLU A 144 17.52 16.17 -10.70
C GLU A 144 18.91 15.95 -10.11
N TYR A 145 18.96 15.45 -8.88
CA TYR A 145 20.20 15.06 -8.19
C TYR A 145 21.05 14.12 -9.08
N PHE A 146 20.47 13.02 -9.57
CA PHE A 146 21.20 12.05 -10.39
C PHE A 146 21.39 12.48 -11.85
N ILE A 147 20.48 13.30 -12.42
CA ILE A 147 20.67 13.90 -13.75
C ILE A 147 21.90 14.80 -13.75
N ARG A 148 22.05 15.66 -12.73
CA ARG A 148 23.21 16.57 -12.60
C ARG A 148 24.53 15.82 -12.49
N LYS A 149 24.52 14.63 -11.88
CA LYS A 149 25.69 13.75 -11.78
C LYS A 149 25.96 12.92 -13.03
N GLY A 150 25.16 13.05 -14.09
CA GLY A 150 25.29 12.26 -15.32
C GLY A 150 24.94 10.78 -15.14
N LEU A 151 24.34 10.41 -14.01
CA LEU A 151 23.94 9.05 -13.67
C LEU A 151 22.51 8.73 -14.16
N LEU A 152 21.76 9.75 -14.55
CA LEU A 152 20.51 9.67 -15.31
C LEU A 152 20.63 10.58 -16.55
N THR A 153 20.27 10.10 -17.75
CA THR A 153 20.28 10.93 -18.97
C THR A 153 18.88 11.41 -19.34
N PHE A 154 18.76 12.71 -19.57
CA PHE A 154 17.60 13.34 -20.21
C PHE A 154 17.80 13.30 -21.73
N ARG A 155 16.85 12.77 -22.50
CA ARG A 155 16.80 12.94 -23.97
C ARG A 155 15.70 13.95 -24.32
N PRO A 156 16.04 15.16 -24.79
CA PRO A 156 15.16 15.94 -25.64
C PRO A 156 15.02 15.24 -27.01
N GLY A 157 13.88 15.44 -27.69
CA GLY A 157 13.58 14.80 -28.97
C GLY A 157 14.61 15.07 -30.09
N PRO A 158 14.69 14.20 -31.12
CA PRO A 158 15.83 14.17 -32.02
C PRO A 158 15.84 15.31 -33.05
N GLY A 159 16.93 16.07 -32.97
CA GLY A 159 17.58 16.81 -34.05
C GLY A 159 19.08 16.84 -33.77
N ALA A 160 19.74 15.67 -33.71
CA ALA A 160 21.21 15.56 -33.74
C ALA A 160 21.61 14.12 -34.06
N SER A 161 22.46 13.98 -35.07
CA SER A 161 22.98 12.76 -35.70
C SER A 161 24.04 12.03 -34.86
N GLU A 162 24.16 10.74 -35.16
CA GLU A 162 25.34 9.85 -35.04
C GLU A 162 26.25 9.97 -33.80
N HIS A 163 25.98 9.14 -32.80
CA HIS A 163 26.98 8.13 -32.39
C HIS A 163 26.28 7.01 -31.60
N PHE A 164 25.92 5.97 -32.34
CA PHE A 164 25.53 4.67 -31.81
C PHE A 164 26.83 3.87 -31.62
N LEU A 165 27.15 3.44 -30.39
CA LEU A 165 27.94 2.25 -30.01
C LEU A 165 28.54 2.43 -28.60
N ARG A 166 27.77 2.04 -27.58
CA ARG A 166 28.20 1.42 -26.31
C ARG A 166 26.96 1.17 -25.42
N ARG A 167 26.00 0.43 -25.97
CA ARG A 167 24.88 -0.16 -25.22
C ARG A 167 25.15 -1.66 -25.12
N SER A 168 25.63 -2.12 -23.97
CA SER A 168 25.68 -3.55 -23.64
C SER A 168 25.84 -3.85 -22.14
N ALA A 169 26.50 -2.99 -21.35
CA ALA A 169 26.78 -3.33 -19.94
C ALA A 169 25.75 -2.80 -18.91
N PHE A 170 25.16 -1.61 -19.12
CA PHE A 170 24.39 -0.92 -18.07
C PHE A 170 22.93 -1.42 -17.94
N LEU A 171 22.29 -1.85 -19.05
CA LEU A 171 20.94 -2.42 -19.03
C LEU A 171 20.88 -3.89 -18.57
N SER A 172 22.02 -4.60 -18.59
CA SER A 172 22.10 -5.97 -18.07
C SER A 172 22.29 -6.02 -16.56
N ALA A 173 22.80 -4.95 -15.93
CA ALA A 173 23.07 -4.88 -14.50
C ALA A 173 21.88 -4.38 -13.65
N MET A 174 20.86 -3.80 -14.30
CA MET A 174 19.57 -3.44 -13.68
C MET A 174 18.43 -4.19 -14.37
N GLN A 175 18.53 -5.52 -14.42
CA GLN A 175 17.29 -6.27 -14.24
C GLN A 175 16.88 -6.03 -12.79
N PRO A 176 15.74 -5.37 -12.51
CA PRO A 176 15.13 -5.56 -11.20
C PRO A 176 15.02 -7.07 -10.99
N SER A 177 15.25 -7.54 -9.76
CA SER A 177 14.99 -8.93 -9.44
C SER A 177 13.62 -9.28 -10.02
N LYS A 178 13.58 -10.34 -10.84
CA LYS A 178 12.35 -10.84 -11.48
C LYS A 178 11.25 -11.21 -10.46
N GLU A 179 11.54 -11.08 -9.16
CA GLU A 179 10.67 -11.38 -8.04
C GLU A 179 9.70 -10.26 -7.67
N PHE A 180 10.03 -8.97 -7.88
CA PHE A 180 9.12 -7.89 -7.47
C PHE A 180 8.01 -7.58 -8.49
N PHE A 181 8.18 -8.04 -9.73
CA PHE A 181 7.30 -7.72 -10.86
C PHE A 181 6.56 -8.94 -11.43
N ARG A 182 6.42 -10.01 -10.64
CA ARG A 182 5.75 -11.25 -11.07
C ARG A 182 4.23 -11.27 -10.86
N ASN A 183 3.65 -10.19 -10.35
CA ASN A 183 2.26 -10.22 -9.90
C ASN A 183 1.33 -9.60 -10.96
N ASP A 184 1.19 -10.33 -12.08
CA ASP A 184 0.02 -10.29 -13.00
C ASP A 184 -1.29 -10.71 -12.28
N HIS A 185 -1.21 -11.00 -10.98
CA HIS A 185 -2.25 -11.50 -10.08
C HIS A 185 -3.53 -10.65 -10.03
N PHE A 186 -3.49 -9.40 -10.47
CA PHE A 186 -4.64 -8.51 -10.37
C PHE A 186 -5.57 -8.47 -11.58
N PHE A 187 -5.21 -9.18 -12.66
CA PHE A 187 -6.12 -9.47 -13.78
C PHE A 187 -6.26 -10.97 -14.03
N ASN A 188 -5.15 -11.71 -13.92
CA ASN A 188 -5.02 -13.12 -14.25
C ASN A 188 -4.35 -13.87 -13.09
N PHE A 189 -5.02 -13.95 -11.94
CA PHE A 189 -4.67 -14.99 -10.99
C PHE A 189 -5.37 -16.29 -11.41
N ASP A 190 -4.59 -17.22 -11.96
CA ASP A 190 -4.93 -18.62 -11.86
C ASP A 190 -4.76 -18.99 -10.37
N ARG A 191 -5.87 -19.32 -9.69
CA ARG A 191 -5.81 -19.74 -8.28
C ARG A 191 -4.97 -21.01 -8.10
N GLY A 192 -4.65 -21.69 -9.19
CA GLY A 192 -4.08 -23.01 -9.17
C GLY A 192 -5.06 -23.98 -8.50
N GLU A 193 -4.58 -25.19 -8.28
CA GLU A 193 -5.30 -26.19 -7.51
C GLU A 193 -5.33 -25.84 -6.02
N ARG A 194 -6.39 -26.27 -5.34
CA ARG A 194 -6.50 -26.14 -3.89
C ARG A 194 -5.68 -27.23 -3.20
N LEU A 195 -4.72 -26.83 -2.37
CA LEU A 195 -3.89 -27.76 -1.58
C LEU A 195 -4.47 -27.95 -0.18
N PHE A 196 -4.32 -29.16 0.36
CA PHE A 196 -4.82 -29.56 1.67
C PHE A 196 -3.68 -30.14 2.54
N PRO A 197 -3.02 -29.35 3.40
CA PRO A 197 -1.88 -29.80 4.21
C PRO A 197 -2.17 -30.97 5.17
N TYR A 198 -3.45 -31.20 5.49
CA TYR A 198 -3.93 -32.25 6.38
C TYR A 198 -4.87 -33.25 5.67
N GLY A 199 -4.94 -33.22 4.34
CA GLY A 199 -5.99 -33.90 3.55
C GLY A 199 -7.35 -33.20 3.67
N ASP A 200 -8.39 -33.79 3.07
CA ASP A 200 -9.76 -33.27 3.15
C ASP A 200 -10.30 -33.39 4.59
N VAL A 201 -10.10 -32.33 5.38
CA VAL A 201 -10.59 -32.24 6.75
C VAL A 201 -12.02 -31.71 6.74
N LYS A 202 -12.98 -32.56 7.11
CA LYS A 202 -14.34 -32.10 7.46
C LYS A 202 -14.32 -31.52 8.88
N GLU A 203 -14.53 -30.22 9.01
CA GLU A 203 -14.80 -29.64 10.33
C GLU A 203 -16.16 -30.09 10.85
N SER A 204 -16.26 -30.24 12.17
CA SER A 204 -17.55 -30.48 12.82
C SER A 204 -18.48 -29.27 12.59
N PRO A 205 -19.79 -29.48 12.42
CA PRO A 205 -20.75 -28.38 12.28
C PRO A 205 -20.63 -27.47 13.49
N ASP A 206 -20.14 -26.25 13.27
CA ASP A 206 -19.96 -25.28 14.34
C ASP A 206 -21.11 -24.27 14.34
N ARG A 207 -21.58 -23.92 15.54
CA ARG A 207 -22.68 -22.99 15.79
C ARG A 207 -22.29 -21.53 15.61
N TYR A 208 -21.01 -21.24 15.37
CA TYR A 208 -20.46 -19.89 15.23
C TYR A 208 -20.31 -19.47 13.77
N GLY A 209 -20.50 -18.19 13.48
CA GLY A 209 -20.43 -17.64 12.12
C GLY A 209 -21.59 -18.07 11.22
N THR A 210 -21.70 -17.40 10.06
CA THR A 210 -22.76 -17.63 9.07
C THR A 210 -22.15 -17.50 7.69
N ALA A 211 -22.36 -18.49 6.84
CA ALA A 211 -21.87 -18.44 5.46
C ALA A 211 -22.35 -17.15 4.79
N PRO A 212 -21.54 -16.51 3.92
CA PRO A 212 -21.84 -15.19 3.39
C PRO A 212 -23.23 -15.06 2.74
N GLU A 213 -23.66 -16.09 2.00
CA GLU A 213 -24.96 -16.11 1.32
C GLU A 213 -26.15 -16.30 2.28
N ASP A 214 -25.93 -16.99 3.40
CA ASP A 214 -26.97 -17.34 4.36
C ASP A 214 -27.17 -16.26 5.44
N ARG A 215 -26.48 -15.11 5.34
CA ARG A 215 -26.60 -14.02 6.31
C ARG A 215 -28.04 -13.49 6.33
N PRO A 216 -28.58 -13.14 7.52
CA PRO A 216 -29.81 -12.36 7.61
C PRO A 216 -29.68 -11.08 6.77
N ILE A 217 -30.74 -10.67 6.08
CA ILE A 217 -30.67 -9.63 5.05
C ILE A 217 -30.03 -8.32 5.49
N ARG A 218 -30.28 -7.86 6.73
CA ARG A 218 -29.64 -6.64 7.28
C ARG A 218 -28.11 -6.81 7.36
N GLU A 219 -27.64 -7.95 7.86
CA GLU A 219 -26.20 -8.25 7.90
C GLU A 219 -25.63 -8.46 6.49
N TYR A 220 -26.39 -9.11 5.60
CA TYR A 220 -26.01 -9.30 4.19
C TYR A 220 -25.76 -7.96 3.50
N ILE A 221 -26.67 -6.98 3.67
CA ILE A 221 -26.52 -5.60 3.17
C ILE A 221 -25.31 -4.93 3.81
N GLU A 222 -25.17 -4.97 5.14
CA GLU A 222 -24.06 -4.31 5.86
C GLU A 222 -22.68 -4.89 5.52
N LYS A 223 -22.63 -6.14 5.06
CA LYS A 223 -21.42 -6.82 4.58
C LYS A 223 -21.48 -7.03 3.06
N GLY A 224 -22.17 -6.13 2.36
CA GLY A 224 -22.44 -6.22 0.93
C GLY A 224 -21.61 -5.27 0.07
N VAL A 225 -21.57 -5.60 -1.22
CA VAL A 225 -21.04 -4.77 -2.31
C VAL A 225 -22.08 -4.71 -3.40
N VAL A 226 -22.45 -3.50 -3.80
CA VAL A 226 -23.27 -3.26 -4.98
C VAL A 226 -22.38 -2.82 -6.11
N VAL A 227 -22.55 -3.41 -7.29
CA VAL A 227 -21.82 -2.99 -8.50
C VAL A 227 -22.71 -2.04 -9.28
N ILE A 228 -22.53 -0.73 -9.08
CA ILE A 228 -23.33 0.27 -9.79
C ILE A 228 -22.81 0.42 -11.21
N ASN A 229 -23.70 0.37 -12.21
CA ASN A 229 -23.45 0.93 -13.53
C ASN A 229 -23.49 2.45 -13.41
N LYS A 230 -22.35 3.06 -13.12
CA LYS A 230 -22.27 4.49 -12.86
C LYS A 230 -22.75 5.26 -14.09
N PRO A 231 -23.76 6.15 -13.98
CA PRO A 231 -24.14 7.04 -15.06
C PRO A 231 -23.13 8.19 -15.22
N ALA A 232 -23.15 8.81 -16.39
CA ALA A 232 -22.45 10.07 -16.63
C ALA A 232 -23.20 11.21 -15.90
N GLY A 233 -22.45 12.14 -15.31
CA GLY A 233 -23.01 13.26 -14.54
C GLY A 233 -22.46 13.32 -13.12
N PRO A 234 -22.92 12.43 -12.20
CA PRO A 234 -22.46 12.45 -10.81
C PRO A 234 -21.01 11.95 -10.67
N THR A 235 -20.34 12.45 -9.64
CA THR A 235 -19.06 11.92 -9.14
C THR A 235 -19.25 10.54 -8.49
N SER A 236 -18.20 9.73 -8.41
CA SER A 236 -18.26 8.46 -7.68
C SER A 236 -18.61 8.62 -6.20
N HIS A 237 -18.26 9.75 -5.57
CA HIS A 237 -18.62 10.03 -4.17
C HIS A 237 -20.13 10.26 -4.01
N GLU A 238 -20.76 10.97 -4.96
CA GLU A 238 -22.22 11.14 -4.97
C GLU A 238 -22.94 9.81 -5.19
N ILE A 239 -22.41 8.93 -6.07
CA ILE A 239 -22.95 7.57 -6.23
C ILE A 239 -22.94 6.81 -4.90
N ALA A 240 -21.83 6.83 -4.16
CA ALA A 240 -21.77 6.19 -2.85
C ALA A 240 -22.75 6.83 -1.85
N ALA A 241 -22.93 8.15 -1.89
CA ALA A 241 -23.91 8.85 -1.05
C ALA A 241 -25.36 8.47 -1.41
N TYR A 242 -25.67 8.27 -2.69
CA TYR A 242 -26.99 7.78 -3.12
C TYR A 242 -27.25 6.36 -2.66
N VAL A 243 -26.29 5.44 -2.85
CA VAL A 243 -26.39 4.06 -2.33
C VAL A 243 -26.60 4.06 -0.82
N LYS A 244 -25.85 4.89 -0.08
CA LYS A 244 -26.02 5.06 1.37
C LYS A 244 -27.46 5.46 1.73
N LYS A 245 -28.00 6.46 1.02
CA LYS A 245 -29.35 6.97 1.25
C LYS A 245 -30.42 5.93 0.90
N ILE A 246 -30.31 5.29 -0.26
CA ILE A 246 -31.26 4.28 -0.75
C ILE A 246 -31.37 3.12 0.24
N LEU A 247 -30.24 2.58 0.70
CA LEU A 247 -30.23 1.41 1.58
C LEU A 247 -30.44 1.74 3.07
N GLU A 248 -30.62 3.01 3.42
CA GLU A 248 -30.76 3.52 4.79
C GLU A 248 -29.61 3.04 5.70
N VAL A 249 -28.37 3.12 5.22
CA VAL A 249 -27.16 2.66 5.94
C VAL A 249 -26.29 3.83 6.41
N ASP A 250 -25.46 3.59 7.42
CA ASP A 250 -24.62 4.66 8.02
C ASP A 250 -23.42 5.04 7.16
N LEU A 251 -22.92 4.09 6.35
CA LEU A 251 -21.70 4.27 5.60
C LEU A 251 -21.77 3.52 4.26
N ALA A 252 -21.28 4.16 3.20
CA ALA A 252 -20.97 3.50 1.94
C ALA A 252 -19.71 4.15 1.36
N GLY A 253 -18.90 3.36 0.65
CA GLY A 253 -17.65 3.82 0.07
C GLY A 253 -17.32 3.05 -1.20
N HIS A 254 -16.59 3.66 -2.12
CA HIS A 254 -16.25 3.04 -3.40
C HIS A 254 -14.74 2.84 -3.55
N SER A 255 -14.34 1.89 -4.39
CA SER A 255 -12.92 1.60 -4.66
C SER A 255 -12.52 2.04 -6.06
N GLY A 256 -11.91 3.23 -6.15
CA GLY A 256 -11.44 3.82 -7.40
C GLY A 256 -12.46 4.75 -8.03
N SER A 257 -12.18 6.05 -7.97
CA SER A 257 -13.02 7.11 -8.53
C SER A 257 -13.03 7.06 -10.06
N LEU A 258 -14.20 7.25 -10.63
CA LEU A 258 -14.42 7.56 -12.03
C LEU A 258 -14.71 9.06 -12.14
N ASP A 259 -14.15 9.70 -13.17
CA ASP A 259 -14.49 11.09 -13.47
C ASP A 259 -16.02 11.22 -13.72
N PRO A 260 -16.62 12.39 -13.50
CA PRO A 260 -18.07 12.61 -13.67
C PRO A 260 -18.65 12.08 -14.99
N VAL A 261 -17.92 12.27 -16.10
CA VAL A 261 -18.33 11.88 -17.45
C VAL A 261 -18.11 10.39 -17.78
N VAL A 262 -17.44 9.64 -16.89
CA VAL A 262 -17.07 8.24 -17.12
C VAL A 262 -18.14 7.32 -16.53
N THR A 263 -18.49 6.27 -17.26
CA THR A 263 -19.55 5.32 -16.91
C THR A 263 -19.02 3.91 -16.62
N GLY A 264 -19.91 3.01 -16.24
CA GLY A 264 -19.63 1.58 -16.09
C GLY A 264 -19.38 1.14 -14.66
N VAL A 265 -18.66 0.03 -14.50
CA VAL A 265 -18.51 -0.74 -13.27
C VAL A 265 -18.00 0.11 -12.13
N GLN A 266 -18.82 0.36 -11.11
CA GLN A 266 -18.45 1.06 -9.87
C GLN A 266 -18.87 0.23 -8.65
N PRO A 267 -17.95 -0.58 -8.08
CA PRO A 267 -18.20 -1.27 -6.82
C PRO A 267 -18.35 -0.26 -5.68
N VAL A 268 -19.44 -0.39 -4.93
CA VAL A 268 -19.77 0.38 -3.74
C VAL A 268 -19.96 -0.59 -2.57
N MET A 269 -19.06 -0.50 -1.61
CA MET A 269 -19.06 -1.30 -0.39
C MET A 269 -19.93 -0.61 0.65
N ILE A 270 -20.75 -1.40 1.34
CA ILE A 270 -21.73 -0.93 2.31
C ILE A 270 -21.21 -1.19 3.73
N SER A 271 -21.39 -0.25 4.64
CA SER A 271 -21.09 -0.36 6.08
C SER A 271 -19.77 -1.08 6.40
N LYS A 272 -19.83 -2.32 6.85
CA LYS A 272 -18.69 -3.13 7.29
C LYS A 272 -17.83 -3.59 6.11
N ALA A 273 -18.43 -3.74 4.93
CA ALA A 273 -17.71 -4.07 3.71
C ALA A 273 -16.76 -2.95 3.26
N THR A 274 -16.88 -1.72 3.76
CA THR A 274 -15.95 -0.62 3.40
C THR A 274 -14.49 -0.94 3.76
N ARG A 275 -14.25 -1.86 4.69
CA ARG A 275 -12.90 -2.37 4.97
C ARG A 275 -12.28 -3.15 3.80
N ALA A 276 -13.10 -3.68 2.89
CA ALA A 276 -12.64 -4.35 1.66
C ALA A 276 -12.19 -3.39 0.55
N VAL A 277 -12.36 -2.06 0.72
CA VAL A 277 -11.92 -1.05 -0.26
C VAL A 277 -10.45 -1.23 -0.64
N ALA A 278 -9.60 -1.55 0.33
CA ALA A 278 -8.17 -1.73 0.09
C ALA A 278 -7.86 -2.84 -0.94
N ALA A 279 -8.59 -3.96 -0.88
CA ALA A 279 -8.43 -5.09 -1.80
C ALA A 279 -8.74 -4.68 -3.25
N ILE A 280 -9.84 -3.96 -3.47
CA ILE A 280 -10.28 -3.58 -4.82
C ILE A 280 -9.55 -2.33 -5.31
N ARG A 281 -9.13 -1.42 -4.42
CA ARG A 281 -8.42 -0.19 -4.82
C ARG A 281 -7.11 -0.51 -5.53
N LEU A 282 -6.42 -1.55 -5.09
CA LEU A 282 -5.12 -1.96 -5.64
C LEU A 282 -5.26 -2.89 -6.87
N SER A 283 -6.45 -3.44 -7.12
CA SER A 283 -6.66 -4.38 -8.22
C SER A 283 -6.60 -3.72 -9.61
N GLY A 284 -6.41 -4.55 -10.63
CA GLY A 284 -6.41 -4.12 -12.03
C GLY A 284 -7.75 -3.54 -12.43
N LYS A 285 -7.73 -2.65 -13.43
CA LYS A 285 -8.91 -1.99 -14.00
C LYS A 285 -8.90 -2.14 -15.51
N GLU A 286 -10.05 -2.47 -16.09
CA GLU A 286 -10.24 -2.55 -17.54
C GLU A 286 -11.17 -1.45 -18.00
N TYR A 287 -10.85 -0.87 -19.16
CA TYR A 287 -11.66 0.16 -19.77
C TYR A 287 -11.87 -0.10 -21.25
N ILE A 288 -13.05 0.30 -21.74
CA ILE A 288 -13.31 0.57 -23.15
C ILE A 288 -13.15 2.07 -23.36
N CYS A 289 -12.22 2.45 -24.23
CA CYS A 289 -11.80 3.83 -24.43
C CYS A 289 -11.93 4.21 -25.91
N LEU A 290 -12.56 5.36 -26.17
CA LEU A 290 -12.57 5.99 -27.48
C LEU A 290 -11.48 7.07 -27.52
N LEU A 291 -10.39 6.79 -28.22
CA LEU A 291 -9.32 7.75 -28.51
C LEU A 291 -9.68 8.54 -29.78
N LYS A 292 -9.63 9.87 -29.70
CA LYS A 292 -9.72 10.76 -30.86
C LYS A 292 -8.36 11.40 -31.15
N LEU A 293 -7.76 11.00 -32.27
CA LEU A 293 -6.58 11.63 -32.84
C LEU A 293 -6.98 12.97 -33.48
N HIS A 294 -6.05 13.94 -33.53
CA HIS A 294 -6.37 15.24 -34.14
C HIS A 294 -6.20 15.25 -35.67
N ARG A 295 -5.50 14.25 -36.23
CA ARG A 295 -5.35 14.03 -37.67
C ARG A 295 -5.36 12.53 -37.98
N SER A 296 -5.65 12.19 -39.24
CA SER A 296 -5.64 10.80 -39.71
C SER A 296 -4.21 10.25 -39.72
N VAL A 297 -4.08 8.99 -39.34
CA VAL A 297 -2.81 8.25 -39.28
C VAL A 297 -3.07 6.85 -39.85
N PRO A 298 -2.15 6.27 -40.66
CA PRO A 298 -2.31 4.92 -41.17
C PRO A 298 -2.49 3.89 -40.03
N LYS A 299 -3.49 3.02 -40.14
CA LYS A 299 -3.84 1.99 -39.14
C LYS A 299 -2.61 1.23 -38.61
N LYS A 300 -1.75 0.75 -39.51
CA LYS A 300 -0.53 0.00 -39.16
C LYS A 300 0.42 0.78 -38.26
N THR A 301 0.51 2.10 -38.43
CA THR A 301 1.31 2.97 -37.58
C THR A 301 0.67 3.09 -36.19
N ILE A 302 -0.65 3.24 -36.12
CA ILE A 302 -1.38 3.29 -34.86
C ILE A 302 -1.17 1.99 -34.07
N GLU A 303 -1.40 0.83 -34.70
CA GLU A 303 -1.23 -0.49 -34.06
C GLU A 303 0.18 -0.70 -33.51
N LYS A 304 1.20 -0.30 -34.29
CA LYS A 304 2.60 -0.35 -33.84
C LYS A 304 2.82 0.56 -32.63
N THR A 305 2.31 1.79 -32.65
CA THR A 305 2.47 2.69 -31.50
C THR A 305 1.73 2.18 -30.28
N LEU A 306 0.52 1.64 -30.42
CA LEU A 306 -0.22 1.07 -29.28
C LEU A 306 0.55 -0.07 -28.60
N SER A 307 1.22 -0.94 -29.36
CA SER A 307 2.00 -2.04 -28.76
C SER A 307 3.22 -1.57 -27.98
N GLU A 308 3.78 -0.40 -28.31
CA GLU A 308 4.88 0.24 -27.55
C GLU A 308 4.44 0.78 -26.18
N PHE A 309 3.13 0.97 -25.97
CA PHE A 309 2.55 1.40 -24.68
C PHE A 309 2.14 0.24 -23.77
N THR A 310 2.18 -1.01 -24.25
CA THR A 310 2.00 -2.19 -23.39
C THR A 310 3.26 -2.39 -22.54
N GLY A 311 3.08 -2.62 -21.24
CA GLY A 311 4.15 -2.66 -20.26
C GLY A 311 4.18 -1.42 -19.37
N THR A 312 5.35 -1.07 -18.85
CA THR A 312 5.49 0.05 -17.91
C THR A 312 5.48 1.40 -18.63
N VAL A 313 4.53 2.25 -18.29
CA VAL A 313 4.40 3.63 -18.75
C VAL A 313 4.63 4.61 -17.61
N TRP A 314 5.06 5.83 -17.93
CA TRP A 314 5.29 6.89 -16.95
C TRP A 314 4.21 7.95 -17.07
N GLN A 315 3.48 8.17 -15.97
CA GLN A 315 2.37 9.12 -15.96
C GLN A 315 2.58 10.18 -14.90
N MET A 316 2.29 11.42 -15.26
CA MET A 316 2.04 12.49 -14.31
C MET A 316 0.51 12.61 -14.16
N PRO A 317 -0.04 12.51 -12.94
CA PRO A 317 -1.45 12.77 -12.72
C PRO A 317 -1.89 14.13 -13.30
N PRO A 318 -3.10 14.22 -13.89
CA PRO A 318 -3.64 15.47 -14.43
C PRO A 318 -3.81 16.51 -13.31
N VAL A 319 -4.01 17.77 -13.68
CA VAL A 319 -4.21 18.88 -12.72
C VAL A 319 -5.35 18.57 -11.75
N THR A 320 -6.46 18.09 -12.29
CA THR A 320 -7.63 17.64 -11.54
C THR A 320 -7.46 16.18 -11.15
N SER A 321 -6.73 15.92 -10.05
CA SER A 321 -6.56 14.58 -9.50
C SER A 321 -6.75 14.56 -7.99
N ALA A 322 -7.37 13.49 -7.46
CA ALA A 322 -7.51 13.26 -6.02
C ALA A 322 -6.21 12.79 -5.33
N VAL A 323 -5.12 12.66 -6.09
CA VAL A 323 -3.80 12.20 -5.64
C VAL A 323 -2.76 13.26 -5.98
N LYS A 324 -1.68 13.33 -5.19
CA LYS A 324 -0.57 14.25 -5.43
C LYS A 324 -0.01 14.03 -6.84
N ARG A 325 0.25 15.13 -7.56
CA ARG A 325 0.83 15.10 -8.91
C ARG A 325 2.33 14.85 -8.81
N THR A 326 2.72 13.60 -8.90
CA THR A 326 4.12 13.15 -9.01
C THR A 326 4.26 12.17 -10.17
N LEU A 327 5.43 12.12 -10.79
CA LEU A 327 5.69 11.16 -11.86
C LEU A 327 5.68 9.75 -11.26
N ARG A 328 4.95 8.83 -11.90
CA ARG A 328 4.81 7.46 -11.41
C ARG A 328 4.79 6.47 -12.56
N ALA A 329 5.43 5.33 -12.35
CA ALA A 329 5.32 4.18 -13.21
C ALA A 329 3.93 3.55 -13.04
N ARG A 330 3.29 3.17 -14.14
CA ARG A 330 2.07 2.38 -14.16
C ARG A 330 2.21 1.29 -15.20
N HIS A 331 1.64 0.13 -14.93
CA HIS A 331 1.69 -0.97 -15.88
C HIS A 331 0.41 -1.03 -16.73
N ILE A 332 0.58 -1.11 -18.05
CA ILE A 332 -0.47 -1.44 -19.01
C ILE A 332 -0.32 -2.91 -19.37
N TYR A 333 -1.26 -3.74 -18.94
CA TYR A 333 -1.22 -5.18 -19.19
C TYR A 333 -1.46 -5.49 -20.67
N TYR A 334 -2.43 -4.80 -21.27
CA TYR A 334 -2.74 -4.92 -22.70
C TYR A 334 -3.48 -3.68 -23.22
N ILE A 335 -3.29 -3.43 -24.51
CA ILE A 335 -4.10 -2.53 -25.32
C ILE A 335 -4.57 -3.32 -26.53
N GLU A 336 -5.87 -3.52 -26.64
CA GLU A 336 -6.50 -4.24 -27.74
C GLU A 336 -7.34 -3.26 -28.56
N PRO A 337 -6.88 -2.86 -29.76
CA PRO A 337 -7.70 -2.04 -30.64
C PRO A 337 -8.87 -2.86 -31.18
N LEU A 338 -10.09 -2.34 -31.01
CA LEU A 338 -11.34 -2.98 -31.41
C LEU A 338 -11.83 -2.46 -32.76
N GLU A 339 -11.80 -1.14 -32.97
CA GLU A 339 -12.29 -0.51 -34.20
C GLU A 339 -11.47 0.74 -34.53
N PHE A 340 -11.30 1.01 -35.83
CA PHE A 340 -10.68 2.22 -36.36
C PHE A 340 -11.64 2.88 -37.34
N LYS A 341 -11.94 4.16 -37.12
CA LYS A 341 -12.80 4.94 -38.01
C LYS A 341 -12.32 6.39 -38.08
N ASP A 342 -11.87 6.82 -39.25
CA ASP A 342 -11.30 8.15 -39.47
C ASP A 342 -10.16 8.48 -38.48
N THR A 343 -10.41 9.39 -37.55
CA THR A 343 -9.48 9.77 -36.48
C THR A 343 -9.82 9.14 -35.13
N TYR A 344 -10.78 8.22 -35.09
CA TYR A 344 -11.23 7.52 -33.89
C TYR A 344 -10.66 6.11 -33.82
N VAL A 345 -10.23 5.74 -32.62
CA VAL A 345 -9.72 4.41 -32.28
C VAL A 345 -10.46 3.95 -31.03
N LEU A 346 -11.29 2.93 -31.18
CA LEU A 346 -11.92 2.24 -30.05
C LEU A 346 -10.95 1.16 -29.57
N MET A 347 -10.62 1.16 -28.28
CA MET A 347 -9.66 0.21 -27.71
C MET A 347 -10.07 -0.25 -26.31
N ARG A 348 -9.79 -1.52 -26.02
CA ARG A 348 -9.86 -2.10 -24.68
C ARG A 348 -8.49 -1.99 -24.03
N VAL A 349 -8.44 -1.50 -22.78
CA VAL A 349 -7.19 -1.28 -22.04
C VAL A 349 -7.28 -1.91 -20.67
N GLY A 350 -6.47 -2.93 -20.42
CA GLY A 350 -6.23 -3.51 -19.10
C GLY A 350 -5.02 -2.85 -18.45
N CYS A 351 -5.18 -2.30 -17.25
CA CYS A 351 -4.12 -1.52 -16.61
C CYS A 351 -4.11 -1.63 -15.08
N GLU A 352 -2.96 -1.29 -14.49
CA GLU A 352 -2.75 -1.16 -13.06
C GLU A 352 -3.64 -0.05 -12.47
N ALA A 353 -4.05 -0.21 -11.21
CA ALA A 353 -4.78 0.80 -10.46
C ALA A 353 -4.09 2.18 -10.50
N GLY A 354 -4.89 3.23 -10.72
CA GLY A 354 -4.39 4.61 -10.77
C GLY A 354 -3.73 5.00 -12.09
N THR A 355 -3.80 4.15 -13.12
CA THR A 355 -3.51 4.55 -14.49
C THR A 355 -4.53 5.59 -14.98
N TYR A 356 -4.06 6.71 -15.51
CA TYR A 356 -4.91 7.73 -16.12
C TYR A 356 -5.09 7.45 -17.62
N ILE A 357 -6.24 6.92 -18.02
CA ILE A 357 -6.53 6.63 -19.43
C ILE A 357 -6.54 7.90 -20.29
N ARG A 358 -6.99 9.03 -19.74
CA ARG A 358 -6.90 10.35 -20.39
C ARG A 358 -5.47 10.73 -20.77
N LYS A 359 -4.53 10.48 -19.86
CA LYS A 359 -3.09 10.75 -20.07
C LYS A 359 -2.50 9.76 -21.07
N LEU A 360 -2.87 8.49 -20.97
CA LEU A 360 -2.49 7.46 -21.96
C LEU A 360 -2.91 7.88 -23.38
N CYS A 361 -4.15 8.31 -23.58
CA CYS A 361 -4.65 8.80 -24.88
C CYS A 361 -3.85 9.99 -25.41
N HIS A 362 -3.55 10.96 -24.53
CA HIS A 362 -2.72 12.10 -24.88
C HIS A 362 -1.32 11.67 -25.33
N ASP A 363 -0.68 10.78 -24.58
CA ASP A 363 0.69 10.35 -24.83
C ASP A 363 0.80 9.48 -26.10
N ILE A 364 -0.19 8.64 -26.38
CA ILE A 364 -0.31 7.93 -27.66
C ILE A 364 -0.39 8.94 -28.81
N GLY A 365 -1.25 9.96 -28.69
CA GLY A 365 -1.38 11.01 -29.70
C GLY A 365 -0.08 11.79 -29.93
N MET A 366 0.67 12.07 -28.87
CA MET A 366 1.99 12.71 -28.96
C MET A 366 3.03 11.81 -29.64
N ALA A 367 3.06 10.52 -29.30
CA ALA A 367 3.96 9.54 -29.93
C ALA A 367 3.68 9.39 -31.44
N LEU A 368 2.42 9.51 -31.85
CA LEU A 368 2.01 9.54 -33.25
C LEU A 368 2.31 10.87 -33.97
N GLY A 369 2.70 11.92 -33.24
CA GLY A 369 3.01 13.25 -33.81
C GLY A 369 1.79 14.04 -34.31
N VAL A 370 0.57 13.55 -34.06
CA VAL A 370 -0.68 14.21 -34.49
C VAL A 370 -1.45 14.82 -33.33
N GLY A 371 -1.14 14.44 -32.08
CA GLY A 371 -1.96 14.78 -30.93
C GLY A 371 -3.20 13.89 -30.81
N GLY A 372 -3.73 13.76 -29.61
CA GLY A 372 -4.89 12.92 -29.33
C GLY A 372 -5.47 13.20 -27.96
N HIS A 373 -6.73 12.82 -27.78
CA HIS A 373 -7.42 12.94 -26.50
C HIS A 373 -8.46 11.84 -26.34
N MET A 374 -8.78 11.55 -25.08
CA MET A 374 -9.85 10.63 -24.72
C MET A 374 -11.20 11.31 -24.99
N GLN A 375 -12.00 10.72 -25.87
CA GLN A 375 -13.34 11.18 -26.22
C GLN A 375 -14.37 10.61 -25.23
N GLU A 376 -14.35 9.30 -25.03
CA GLU A 376 -15.27 8.57 -24.15
C GLU A 376 -14.52 7.45 -23.42
N LEU A 377 -15.04 7.07 -22.25
CA LEU A 377 -14.46 6.03 -21.41
C LEU A 377 -15.56 5.31 -20.63
N ILE A 378 -15.49 3.98 -20.63
CA ILE A 378 -16.34 3.09 -19.84
C ILE A 378 -15.41 2.16 -19.07
N ARG A 379 -15.63 2.00 -17.76
CA ARG A 379 -14.91 0.97 -16.99
C ARG A 379 -15.68 -0.35 -17.11
N SER A 380 -15.11 -1.33 -17.82
CA SER A 380 -15.70 -2.67 -18.00
C SER A 380 -15.32 -3.64 -16.87
N LYS A 381 -14.24 -3.37 -16.13
CA LYS A 381 -13.81 -4.21 -15.00
C LYS A 381 -13.15 -3.41 -13.89
N ALA A 382 -13.45 -3.78 -12.64
CA ALA A 382 -12.77 -3.31 -11.45
C ALA A 382 -12.46 -4.47 -10.49
N GLY A 383 -11.25 -5.01 -10.57
CA GLY A 383 -10.88 -6.23 -9.84
C GLY A 383 -11.77 -7.41 -10.23
N PRO A 384 -12.47 -8.07 -9.28
CA PRO A 384 -13.34 -9.20 -9.57
C PRO A 384 -14.68 -8.80 -10.21
N PHE A 385 -15.02 -7.50 -10.21
CA PHE A 385 -16.31 -7.02 -10.71
C PHE A 385 -16.19 -6.64 -12.18
N THR A 386 -17.11 -7.15 -13.00
CA THR A 386 -17.21 -6.91 -14.45
C THR A 386 -18.56 -6.24 -14.77
N GLU A 387 -18.83 -6.05 -16.05
CA GLU A 387 -20.14 -5.58 -16.54
C GLU A 387 -21.29 -6.54 -16.17
N GLU A 388 -20.99 -7.81 -15.87
CA GLU A 388 -21.97 -8.79 -15.44
C GLU A 388 -22.47 -8.48 -14.02
N GLY A 389 -23.80 -8.33 -13.91
CA GLY A 389 -24.48 -8.02 -12.65
C GLY A 389 -24.23 -6.60 -12.14
N MET A 390 -23.94 -5.67 -13.04
CA MET A 390 -24.11 -4.25 -12.72
C MET A 390 -25.59 -3.93 -12.52
N THR A 391 -25.87 -2.90 -11.73
CA THR A 391 -27.22 -2.39 -11.50
C THR A 391 -27.27 -0.87 -11.52
N THR A 392 -28.42 -0.31 -11.85
CA THR A 392 -28.69 1.11 -11.76
C THR A 392 -29.10 1.51 -10.34
N LEU A 393 -29.11 2.82 -10.05
CA LEU A 393 -29.57 3.30 -8.75
C LEU A 393 -31.08 3.08 -8.57
N GLN A 394 -31.84 3.15 -9.66
CA GLN A 394 -33.29 2.96 -9.68
C GLN A 394 -33.65 1.50 -9.34
N GLU A 395 -33.00 0.54 -9.98
CA GLU A 395 -33.20 -0.89 -9.68
C GLU A 395 -32.86 -1.21 -8.21
N LEU A 396 -31.81 -0.59 -7.66
CA LEU A 396 -31.45 -0.76 -6.25
C LEU A 396 -32.51 -0.16 -5.31
N GLU A 397 -33.05 1.01 -5.66
CA GLU A 397 -34.12 1.68 -4.90
C GLU A 397 -35.41 0.87 -4.92
N ASP A 398 -35.79 0.37 -6.09
CA ASP A 398 -36.97 -0.49 -6.28
C ASP A 398 -36.83 -1.79 -5.48
N ALA A 399 -35.67 -2.46 -5.56
CA ALA A 399 -35.42 -3.69 -4.80
C ALA A 399 -35.47 -3.46 -3.28
N TYR A 400 -34.95 -2.33 -2.81
CA TYR A 400 -35.02 -1.97 -1.39
C TYR A 400 -36.45 -1.65 -0.94
N ALA A 401 -37.21 -0.94 -1.77
CA ALA A 401 -38.61 -0.61 -1.50
C ALA A 401 -39.49 -1.87 -1.42
N VAL A 402 -39.32 -2.82 -2.35
CA VAL A 402 -40.04 -4.10 -2.34
C VAL A 402 -39.78 -4.86 -1.04
N TRP A 403 -38.51 -5.00 -0.64
CA TRP A 403 -38.18 -5.66 0.61
C TRP A 403 -38.79 -4.97 1.84
N LYS A 404 -38.80 -3.63 1.86
CA LYS A 404 -39.41 -2.85 2.96
C LYS A 404 -40.93 -2.99 3.02
N ASP A 405 -41.58 -3.16 1.88
CA ASP A 405 -43.04 -3.27 1.76
C ASP A 405 -43.56 -4.67 2.15
N ASN A 406 -42.96 -5.73 1.58
CA ASN A 406 -43.49 -7.09 1.70
C ASN A 406 -42.48 -8.15 2.19
N GLY A 407 -41.23 -7.76 2.47
CA GLY A 407 -40.20 -8.64 3.00
C GLY A 407 -39.50 -9.52 1.95
N ASP A 408 -39.80 -9.38 0.65
CA ASP A 408 -39.13 -10.14 -0.40
C ASP A 408 -37.67 -9.69 -0.58
N GLU A 409 -36.74 -10.60 -0.29
CA GLU A 409 -35.29 -10.36 -0.34
C GLU A 409 -34.66 -10.72 -1.69
N SER A 410 -35.42 -11.32 -2.61
CA SER A 410 -34.89 -11.95 -3.83
C SER A 410 -34.06 -11.00 -4.68
N GLU A 411 -34.61 -9.83 -5.00
CA GLU A 411 -33.93 -8.82 -5.81
C GLU A 411 -32.75 -8.19 -5.07
N LEU A 412 -32.85 -7.91 -3.77
CA LEU A 412 -31.71 -7.41 -3.00
C LEU A 412 -30.54 -8.39 -2.98
N ARG A 413 -30.82 -9.69 -2.83
CA ARG A 413 -29.79 -10.75 -2.86
C ARG A 413 -29.20 -10.95 -4.25
N ARG A 414 -29.96 -10.65 -5.31
CA ARG A 414 -29.46 -10.63 -6.69
C ARG A 414 -28.52 -9.45 -6.96
N LEU A 415 -28.85 -8.26 -6.43
CA LEU A 415 -28.14 -7.01 -6.70
C LEU A 415 -26.93 -6.76 -5.79
N ILE A 416 -27.01 -7.17 -4.53
CA ILE A 416 -25.95 -7.04 -3.54
C ILE A 416 -25.17 -8.35 -3.49
N ARG A 417 -23.84 -8.27 -3.56
CA ARG A 417 -22.94 -9.41 -3.39
C ARG A 417 -22.27 -9.38 -2.02
N PRO A 418 -21.94 -10.51 -1.39
CA PRO A 418 -21.17 -10.49 -0.15
C PRO A 418 -19.78 -9.86 -0.34
N MET A 419 -19.25 -9.19 0.68
CA MET A 419 -17.94 -8.53 0.63
C MET A 419 -16.79 -9.47 0.26
N GLU A 420 -16.95 -10.76 0.55
CA GLU A 420 -16.06 -11.85 0.16
C GLU A 420 -15.76 -11.88 -1.35
N THR A 421 -16.70 -11.49 -2.20
CA THR A 421 -16.48 -11.46 -3.66
C THR A 421 -15.36 -10.49 -4.05
N SER A 422 -15.10 -9.47 -3.23
CA SER A 422 -14.02 -8.48 -3.43
C SER A 422 -12.62 -9.10 -3.42
N PHE A 423 -12.49 -10.29 -2.82
CA PHE A 423 -11.22 -10.98 -2.59
C PHE A 423 -11.01 -12.14 -3.57
N ALA A 424 -11.93 -12.35 -4.52
CA ALA A 424 -11.93 -13.51 -5.42
C ALA A 424 -10.71 -13.64 -6.34
N GLN A 425 -9.91 -12.57 -6.50
CA GLN A 425 -8.67 -12.55 -7.28
C GLN A 425 -7.40 -12.55 -6.41
N ILE A 426 -7.55 -12.64 -5.09
CA ILE A 426 -6.43 -12.67 -4.14
C ILE A 426 -6.21 -14.15 -3.77
N PRO A 427 -4.94 -14.63 -3.72
CA PRO A 427 -4.63 -15.93 -3.16
C PRO A 427 -5.28 -16.10 -1.79
N SER A 428 -5.74 -17.30 -1.46
CA SER A 428 -6.56 -17.50 -0.27
C SER A 428 -6.12 -18.69 0.57
N VAL A 429 -6.36 -18.59 1.87
CA VAL A 429 -6.11 -19.64 2.86
C VAL A 429 -7.37 -19.83 3.69
N THR A 430 -7.85 -21.06 3.78
CA THR A 430 -8.98 -21.44 4.65
C THR A 430 -8.42 -21.98 5.95
N VAL A 431 -8.96 -21.51 7.08
CA VAL A 431 -8.48 -21.86 8.41
C VAL A 431 -9.52 -22.61 9.22
N ARG A 432 -9.04 -23.31 10.24
CA ARG A 432 -9.86 -24.00 11.23
C ARG A 432 -10.64 -23.01 12.09
N ASN A 433 -11.83 -23.40 12.51
CA ASN A 433 -12.68 -22.59 13.42
C ASN A 433 -11.95 -22.18 14.70
N THR A 434 -11.10 -23.06 15.23
CA THR A 434 -10.29 -22.80 16.44
C THR A 434 -9.24 -21.70 16.25
N ALA A 435 -8.84 -21.40 15.01
CA ALA A 435 -7.90 -20.31 14.71
C ALA A 435 -8.61 -18.96 14.52
N VAL A 436 -9.88 -18.96 14.11
CA VAL A 436 -10.62 -17.74 13.71
C VAL A 436 -10.65 -16.69 14.82
N GLY A 437 -10.99 -17.09 16.05
CA GLY A 437 -11.06 -16.18 17.19
C GLY A 437 -9.74 -15.46 17.47
N ALA A 438 -8.61 -16.15 17.36
CA ALA A 438 -7.28 -15.54 17.55
C ALA A 438 -6.93 -14.56 16.41
N LEU A 439 -7.24 -14.93 15.16
CA LEU A 439 -6.98 -14.10 13.98
C LEU A 439 -7.79 -12.80 14.00
N CYS A 440 -9.02 -12.82 14.53
CA CYS A 440 -9.82 -11.62 14.73
C CYS A 440 -9.18 -10.62 15.72
N HIS A 441 -8.23 -11.07 16.54
CA HIS A 441 -7.47 -10.22 17.46
C HIS A 441 -6.06 -9.88 16.92
N GLY A 442 -5.78 -10.15 15.64
CA GLY A 442 -4.51 -9.82 15.00
C GLY A 442 -3.37 -10.83 15.25
N ALA A 443 -3.68 -12.04 15.71
CA ALA A 443 -2.67 -13.09 15.80
C ALA A 443 -2.13 -13.48 14.41
N PHE A 444 -0.89 -13.96 14.36
CA PHE A 444 -0.31 -14.51 13.14
C PHE A 444 -0.95 -15.87 12.84
N LEU A 445 -1.16 -16.18 11.57
CA LEU A 445 -1.65 -17.48 11.14
C LEU A 445 -0.51 -18.49 11.22
N ALA A 446 -0.61 -19.45 12.13
CA ALA A 446 0.31 -20.58 12.21
C ALA A 446 -0.17 -21.75 11.34
N ARG A 447 0.77 -22.53 10.79
CA ARG A 447 0.50 -23.68 9.92
C ARG A 447 -0.58 -24.64 10.46
N PRO A 448 -0.62 -25.00 11.76
CA PRO A 448 -1.64 -25.89 12.28
C PRO A 448 -3.09 -25.39 12.16
N GLY A 449 -3.27 -24.08 11.99
CA GLY A 449 -4.57 -23.48 11.79
C GLY A 449 -5.11 -23.61 10.37
N ILE A 450 -4.34 -24.11 9.40
CA ILE A 450 -4.72 -24.14 7.99
C ILE A 450 -5.47 -25.43 7.64
N ILE A 451 -6.56 -25.30 6.89
CA ILE A 451 -7.29 -26.40 6.25
C ILE A 451 -6.83 -26.55 4.80
N SER A 452 -6.83 -25.44 4.06
CA SER A 452 -6.47 -25.43 2.65
C SER A 452 -5.91 -24.08 2.21
N LEU A 453 -5.17 -24.09 1.10
CA LEU A 453 -4.57 -22.89 0.51
C LEU A 453 -4.47 -23.02 -1.01
N ASP A 454 -4.38 -21.89 -1.70
CA ASP A 454 -4.12 -21.86 -3.14
C ASP A 454 -2.67 -22.27 -3.45
N SER A 455 -2.46 -23.16 -4.41
CA SER A 455 -1.11 -23.66 -4.77
C SER A 455 -0.19 -22.59 -5.35
N GLY A 456 -0.77 -21.52 -5.89
CA GLY A 456 -0.04 -20.37 -6.42
C GLY A 456 0.50 -19.39 -5.37
N LEU A 457 0.25 -19.63 -4.07
CA LEU A 457 0.65 -18.73 -2.99
C LEU A 457 2.19 -18.61 -2.89
N LYS A 458 2.70 -17.38 -2.93
CA LYS A 458 4.12 -17.08 -2.70
C LYS A 458 4.31 -16.18 -1.49
N LYS A 459 5.48 -16.28 -0.88
CA LYS A 459 5.95 -15.40 0.18
C LYS A 459 5.96 -13.94 -0.31
N GLY A 460 5.45 -13.05 0.52
CA GLY A 460 5.26 -11.64 0.23
C GLY A 460 3.93 -11.32 -0.47
N ASP A 461 3.18 -12.33 -0.95
CA ASP A 461 1.87 -12.09 -1.53
C ASP A 461 0.89 -11.59 -0.47
N MET A 462 -0.03 -10.74 -0.91
CA MET A 462 -1.25 -10.48 -0.15
C MET A 462 -2.15 -11.71 -0.24
N VAL A 463 -2.61 -12.22 0.90
CA VAL A 463 -3.43 -13.43 1.01
C VAL A 463 -4.72 -13.14 1.81
N ALA A 464 -5.84 -13.61 1.29
CA ALA A 464 -7.15 -13.53 1.91
C ALA A 464 -7.38 -14.76 2.80
N VAL A 465 -7.58 -14.54 4.10
CA VAL A 465 -7.77 -15.62 5.09
C VAL A 465 -9.26 -15.79 5.36
N PHE A 466 -9.79 -16.98 5.13
CA PHE A 466 -11.22 -17.31 5.23
C PHE A 466 -11.50 -18.36 6.30
N SER A 467 -12.68 -18.30 6.93
CA SER A 467 -13.19 -19.41 7.75
C SER A 467 -13.56 -20.62 6.88
N GLY A 468 -13.78 -21.77 7.50
CA GLY A 468 -14.35 -22.95 6.81
C GLY A 468 -15.72 -22.71 6.17
N LYS A 469 -16.47 -21.67 6.61
CA LYS A 469 -17.75 -21.25 6.04
C LYS A 469 -17.62 -20.23 4.89
N GLY A 470 -16.39 -19.90 4.51
CA GLY A 470 -16.11 -18.92 3.46
C GLY A 470 -16.22 -17.47 3.89
N GLU A 471 -16.31 -17.17 5.20
CA GLU A 471 -16.32 -15.78 5.68
C GLU A 471 -14.92 -15.19 5.66
N ILE A 472 -14.74 -13.96 5.15
CA ILE A 472 -13.43 -13.31 5.17
C ILE A 472 -13.05 -12.89 6.60
N ILE A 473 -11.87 -13.32 7.05
CA ILE A 473 -11.34 -13.03 8.38
C ILE A 473 -10.38 -11.84 8.31
N SER A 474 -9.37 -11.92 7.44
CA SER A 474 -8.34 -10.90 7.31
C SER A 474 -7.70 -10.89 5.92
N LEU A 475 -7.11 -9.75 5.58
CA LEU A 475 -6.02 -9.65 4.61
C LEU A 475 -4.70 -9.78 5.36
N SER A 476 -3.83 -10.64 4.86
CA SER A 476 -2.53 -10.93 5.47
C SER A 476 -1.43 -10.92 4.41
N GLU A 477 -0.19 -10.77 4.85
CA GLU A 477 1.01 -10.98 4.02
C GLU A 477 1.51 -12.41 4.25
N ALA A 478 1.72 -13.16 3.16
CA ALA A 478 2.26 -14.52 3.21
C ALA A 478 3.73 -14.50 3.63
N LEU A 479 4.08 -15.33 4.62
CA LEU A 479 5.45 -15.48 5.13
C LEU A 479 6.16 -16.72 4.58
N MET A 480 5.41 -17.60 3.91
CA MET A 480 5.85 -18.86 3.33
C MET A 480 5.22 -19.07 1.95
N ASP A 481 5.94 -19.74 1.06
CA ASP A 481 5.38 -20.25 -0.19
C ASP A 481 4.44 -21.45 0.06
N ALA A 482 3.55 -21.76 -0.87
CA ALA A 482 2.64 -22.90 -0.77
C ALA A 482 3.38 -24.23 -0.50
N ALA A 483 4.51 -24.46 -1.19
CA ALA A 483 5.32 -25.66 -1.00
C ALA A 483 5.88 -25.77 0.43
N GLU A 484 6.38 -24.65 0.99
CA GLU A 484 6.88 -24.64 2.37
C GLU A 484 5.79 -24.93 3.39
N VAL A 485 4.55 -24.48 3.16
CA VAL A 485 3.40 -24.75 4.04
C VAL A 485 3.02 -26.24 4.04
N MET A 486 3.19 -26.90 2.88
CA MET A 486 2.94 -28.33 2.74
C MET A 486 3.99 -29.17 3.47
N GLU A 487 5.26 -28.76 3.42
CA GLU A 487 6.38 -29.49 4.02
C GLU A 487 6.51 -29.29 5.55
N LYS A 488 6.26 -28.07 6.05
CA LYS A 488 6.47 -27.74 7.47
C LYS A 488 5.29 -28.14 8.35
N GLU A 489 5.57 -28.71 9.52
CA GLU A 489 4.52 -29.04 10.51
C GLU A 489 4.14 -27.86 11.42
N SER A 490 4.99 -26.85 11.52
CA SER A 490 4.82 -25.68 12.40
C SER A 490 5.43 -24.41 11.80
N GLY A 491 5.14 -23.25 12.42
CA GLY A 491 5.62 -21.94 11.97
C GLY A 491 4.50 -21.00 11.50
N PHE A 492 4.83 -19.71 11.36
CA PHE A 492 3.89 -18.69 10.89
C PHE A 492 3.85 -18.64 9.36
N VAL A 493 2.65 -18.77 8.81
CA VAL A 493 2.37 -18.79 7.38
C VAL A 493 1.92 -17.43 6.86
N ALA A 494 1.19 -16.66 7.66
CA ALA A 494 0.76 -15.32 7.26
C ALA A 494 0.68 -14.36 8.44
N ARG A 495 1.01 -13.09 8.20
CA ARG A 495 0.91 -11.99 9.17
C ARG A 495 -0.26 -11.07 8.79
N PRO A 496 -1.19 -10.76 9.71
CA PRO A 496 -2.32 -9.90 9.37
C PRO A 496 -1.88 -8.47 9.05
N VAL A 497 -2.42 -7.93 7.96
CA VAL A 497 -2.29 -6.52 7.54
C VAL A 497 -3.56 -5.76 7.89
N ALA A 498 -4.72 -6.38 7.66
CA ALA A 498 -6.02 -5.81 8.02
C ALA A 498 -6.98 -6.92 8.49
N VAL A 499 -7.53 -6.77 9.69
CA VAL A 499 -8.56 -7.67 10.21
C VAL A 499 -9.94 -7.16 9.81
N LEU A 500 -10.73 -8.03 9.18
CA LEU A 500 -12.02 -7.70 8.57
C LEU A 500 -13.18 -8.21 9.40
N MET A 501 -13.08 -9.43 9.93
CA MET A 501 -14.09 -10.04 10.81
C MET A 501 -14.05 -9.44 12.22
N GLU A 502 -15.23 -9.26 12.82
CA GLU A 502 -15.33 -8.73 14.18
C GLU A 502 -14.94 -9.76 15.25
N PRO A 503 -14.22 -9.35 16.31
CA PRO A 503 -13.97 -10.19 17.48
C PRO A 503 -15.26 -10.74 18.10
N GLY A 504 -15.18 -11.96 18.66
CA GLY A 504 -16.30 -12.59 19.36
C GLY A 504 -17.27 -13.38 18.48
N ARG A 505 -17.15 -13.31 17.14
CA ARG A 505 -17.94 -14.14 16.22
C ARG A 505 -17.60 -15.63 16.32
N TYR A 506 -16.34 -15.92 16.62
CA TYR A 506 -15.82 -17.23 16.98
C TYR A 506 -15.11 -17.13 18.34
N PRO A 507 -15.17 -18.16 19.20
CA PRO A 507 -14.50 -18.14 20.49
C PRO A 507 -12.98 -18.14 20.32
N TRP A 508 -12.28 -17.36 21.14
CA TRP A 508 -10.84 -17.49 21.26
C TRP A 508 -10.51 -18.58 22.27
N VAL A 509 -10.13 -19.75 21.77
CA VAL A 509 -9.76 -20.89 22.61
C VAL A 509 -8.26 -20.84 22.88
N SER A 510 -7.84 -20.23 24.01
CA SER A 510 -6.48 -20.37 24.48
C SER A 510 -6.26 -21.78 25.02
N ARG A 511 -5.26 -22.53 24.54
CA ARG A 511 -4.91 -23.88 25.02
C ARG A 511 -4.50 -23.98 26.51
N ASN A 512 -4.61 -22.89 27.29
CA ASN A 512 -4.24 -22.84 28.71
C ASN A 512 -5.42 -22.93 29.69
N LYS A 513 -6.64 -23.27 29.25
CA LYS A 513 -7.67 -23.74 30.17
C LYS A 513 -7.84 -25.24 30.00
N LYS A 514 -7.31 -26.01 30.96
CA LYS A 514 -7.82 -27.37 31.23
C LYS A 514 -9.33 -27.23 31.40
N GLU A 515 -10.07 -28.06 30.68
CA GLU A 515 -11.50 -28.26 30.89
C GLU A 515 -11.71 -28.62 32.37
N GLU A 516 -12.32 -27.71 33.14
CA GLU A 516 -12.95 -28.07 34.40
C GLU A 516 -14.29 -28.69 34.06
N THR A 517 -14.35 -30.02 34.17
CA THR A 517 -15.58 -30.79 34.26
C THR A 517 -16.40 -30.26 35.45
N PRO A 518 -17.72 -30.05 35.32
CA PRO A 518 -18.53 -29.55 36.42
C PRO A 518 -18.74 -30.67 37.45
N ALA A 519 -18.13 -30.55 38.63
CA ALA A 519 -18.49 -31.35 39.79
C ALA A 519 -19.46 -30.55 40.68
N SER A 520 -20.59 -31.18 40.95
CA SER A 520 -21.68 -30.79 41.85
C SER A 520 -21.24 -30.43 43.28
N GLY A 521 -21.92 -29.46 43.90
CA GLY A 521 -22.09 -29.38 45.36
C GLY A 521 -21.73 -28.03 46.02
N SER A 522 -22.74 -27.32 46.49
CA SER A 522 -22.73 -26.16 47.42
C SER A 522 -22.52 -26.58 48.90
N PRO A 523 -22.55 -25.67 49.89
CA PRO A 523 -21.73 -24.47 50.15
C PRO A 523 -21.10 -24.50 51.57
N GLU A 524 -20.13 -23.62 51.87
CA GLU A 524 -19.97 -22.86 53.15
C GLU A 524 -18.52 -22.41 53.47
N ASN A 525 -18.35 -21.08 53.46
CA ASN A 525 -17.81 -20.18 54.48
C ASN A 525 -16.52 -20.47 55.32
N THR A 526 -15.71 -19.40 55.35
CA THR A 526 -14.83 -18.87 56.42
C THR A 526 -13.30 -19.11 56.39
N ALA A 527 -12.64 -17.98 56.72
CA ALA A 527 -11.33 -17.78 57.37
C ALA A 527 -10.14 -17.35 56.49
N ARG A 528 -9.70 -16.13 56.82
CA ARG A 528 -8.46 -15.45 56.41
C ARG A 528 -7.23 -16.13 57.03
N SER A 529 -6.11 -16.12 56.30
CA SER A 529 -4.79 -15.82 56.87
C SER A 529 -3.80 -15.45 55.77
N ASP A 530 -3.26 -14.24 55.87
CA ASP A 530 -2.09 -13.72 55.16
C ASP A 530 -0.84 -14.59 55.39
N VAL A 531 -0.03 -14.79 54.34
CA VAL A 531 1.45 -14.75 54.41
C VAL A 531 2.03 -14.23 53.09
N SER A 532 2.69 -13.07 53.19
CA SER A 532 3.63 -12.41 52.27
C SER A 532 4.76 -13.34 51.76
N GLY A 533 5.45 -13.17 50.62
CA GLY A 533 5.63 -12.09 49.65
C GLY A 533 6.50 -12.64 48.49
N LYS A 534 6.44 -12.07 47.28
CA LYS A 534 7.33 -10.99 46.84
C LYS A 534 6.59 -10.14 45.80
N ARG A 535 6.45 -8.85 46.12
CA ARG A 535 6.00 -7.79 45.21
C ARG A 535 7.19 -7.29 44.39
N ILE A 536 7.02 -7.18 43.08
CA ILE A 536 7.69 -6.16 42.26
C ILE A 536 6.63 -5.11 41.94
N SER A 537 7.00 -3.83 42.09
CA SER A 537 6.09 -2.71 42.26
C SER A 537 5.42 -2.24 40.95
N PHE A 538 4.11 -2.05 41.00
CA PHE A 538 3.35 -1.25 40.03
C PHE A 538 3.51 0.24 40.37
N SER A 539 4.45 0.94 39.72
CA SER A 539 4.56 2.40 39.83
C SER A 539 4.83 3.14 38.51
N ALA A 540 4.59 2.52 37.35
CA ALA A 540 4.86 3.16 36.05
C ALA A 540 3.65 3.14 35.08
N PHE A 541 2.42 3.28 35.60
CA PHE A 541 1.21 3.38 34.76
C PHE A 541 0.41 4.67 34.98
N ARG A 542 1.05 5.74 35.48
CA ARG A 542 0.38 7.03 35.71
C ARG A 542 1.08 8.29 35.18
N SER A 543 2.04 8.16 34.26
CA SER A 543 2.71 9.35 33.68
C SER A 543 2.68 9.46 32.15
N VAL A 544 1.95 8.60 31.44
CA VAL A 544 1.85 8.64 29.96
C VAL A 544 0.56 9.34 29.46
N LEU A 545 -0.41 9.60 30.35
CA LEU A 545 -1.66 10.29 30.02
C LEU A 545 -1.62 11.82 30.20
N THR A 546 -0.47 12.39 30.59
CA THR A 546 -0.31 13.86 30.77
C THR A 546 0.51 14.52 29.66
N PHE A 547 1.09 13.74 28.73
CA PHE A 547 1.83 14.30 27.58
C PHE A 547 0.94 14.48 26.33
N TYR A 548 -0.07 13.63 26.14
CA TYR A 548 -0.99 13.69 24.98
C TYR A 548 -2.06 14.80 25.05
N ARG A 549 -1.99 15.70 26.03
CA ARG A 549 -2.85 16.90 26.11
C ARG A 549 -2.18 18.20 25.63
N ARG A 550 -0.96 18.17 25.08
CA ARG A 550 -0.21 19.40 24.77
C ARG A 550 0.11 19.72 23.30
N ILE A 551 -0.44 19.00 22.32
CA ILE A 551 -0.30 19.40 20.91
C ILE A 551 -1.68 19.35 20.23
N ARG A 552 -2.50 20.37 20.53
CA ARG A 552 -3.58 20.80 19.65
C ARG A 552 -3.17 22.08 18.95
N ASN A 553 -3.23 22.01 17.63
CA ASN A 553 -3.13 23.04 16.61
C ASN A 553 -3.82 24.39 17.00
N PRO A 554 -3.24 25.58 16.74
CA PRO A 554 -3.76 26.87 17.23
C PRO A 554 -4.99 27.46 16.52
N TYR A 555 -5.76 26.71 15.72
CA TYR A 555 -6.86 27.28 14.92
C TYR A 555 -8.23 26.63 15.19
N ILE A 556 -8.77 26.71 16.41
CA ILE A 556 -10.23 26.71 16.65
C ILE A 556 -10.49 27.48 17.95
N SER A 557 -10.88 28.75 17.84
CA SER A 557 -11.45 29.53 18.93
C SER A 557 -12.97 29.70 18.75
N ASN A 558 -13.67 29.61 19.88
CA ASN A 558 -15.08 30.00 20.12
C ASN A 558 -16.15 28.96 19.75
N ILE A 559 -16.65 28.21 20.75
CA ILE A 559 -18.07 28.19 21.19
C ILE A 559 -18.11 27.85 22.70
N PRO A 560 -18.89 28.55 23.56
CA PRO A 560 -18.94 28.32 25.01
C PRO A 560 -20.05 27.36 25.50
N SER A 561 -19.67 26.72 26.62
CA SER A 561 -20.39 25.94 27.65
C SER A 561 -21.33 24.82 27.22
#